data_AF-A0A952FJI0-F1
#
_entry.id   AF-A0A952FJI0-F1
#
_cell.length_a   1.000
_cell.length_b   1.000
_cell.length_c   1.000
_cell.angle_alpha   90.00
_cell.angle_beta   90.00
_cell.angle_gamma   90.00
#
_symmetry.space_group_name_H-M   'P 1'
#
loop_
_entity.id
_entity.type
_entity.pdbx_description
1 polymer ?
#
loop_
_entity_poly.entity_id
_entity_poly.type
_entity_poly.pdbx_seq_one_letter_code
_entity_poly.pdbx_strand_id
1 'polypeptide(L)' 'MDLDFVQRIVGNLLNGVVVTIILVAASMVCGNAMAVPVALARVSPRWWLKAPAFLFILCIRGTPLIVQMFMIYYGLAQFP' A
#
# COMPACT_ATOMS: atom_id res chain seq x y z
N MET A 1 20.62 32.47 8.51
CA MET A 1 19.63 31.37 8.57
C MET A 1 18.50 31.88 9.41
N ASP A 2 17.38 32.21 8.78
CA ASP A 2 16.29 32.88 9.47
C ASP A 2 15.57 31.86 10.35
N LEU A 3 15.43 32.16 11.64
CA LEU A 3 14.76 31.27 12.61
C LEU A 3 13.33 30.92 12.17
N ASP A 4 12.65 31.84 11.50
CA ASP A 4 11.31 31.64 10.93
C ASP A 4 11.27 30.52 9.87
N PHE A 5 12.32 30.41 9.05
CA PHE A 5 12.44 29.36 8.03
C PHE A 5 12.61 27.98 8.67
N VAL A 6 13.47 27.89 9.70
CA VAL A 6 13.70 26.65 10.44
C VAL A 6 12.41 26.19 11.14
N GLN A 7 11.71 27.11 11.81
CA GLN A 7 10.46 26.79 12.49
C GLN A 7 9.38 26.27 11.53
N ARG A 8 9.28 26.86 10.33
CA ARG A 8 8.35 26.41 9.30
C ARG A 8 8.69 25.03 8.75
N ILE A 9 9.97 24.72 8.51
CA ILE A 9 10.40 23.39 8.07
C ILE A 9 10.08 22.34 9.12
N VAL A 10 10.46 22.60 10.38
CA VAL A 10 10.21 21.67 11.47
C VAL A 10 8.71 21.39 11.62
N GLY A 11 7.87 22.43 11.54
CA GLY A 11 6.42 22.27 11.54
C GLY A 11 5.91 21.39 10.40
N ASN A 12 6.40 21.59 9.18
CA ASN A 12 6.02 20.78 8.02
C ASN A 12 6.48 19.31 8.14
N LEU A 13 7.69 19.08 8.65
CA LEU A 13 8.21 17.72 8.88
C LEU A 13 7.38 16.99 9.93
N LEU A 14 7.02 17.66 11.03
CA LEU A 14 6.15 17.08 12.06
C LEU A 14 4.79 16.70 11.49
N ASN A 15 4.21 17.55 10.63
CA ASN A 15 2.99 17.19 9.92
C ASN A 15 3.18 15.96 9.02
N GLY A 16 4.29 15.89 8.28
CA GLY A 16 4.64 14.73 7.45
C GLY A 16 4.78 13.43 8.25
N VAL A 17 5.31 13.49 9.47
CA VAL A 17 5.36 12.34 10.39
C VAL A 17 3.95 11.87 10.73
N VAL A 18 3.05 12.79 11.08
CA VAL A 18 1.65 12.45 11.40
C VAL A 18 0.97 11.78 10.20
N VAL A 19 1.13 12.33 9.00
CA VAL A 19 0.57 11.74 7.77
C VAL A 19 1.14 10.34 7.52
N THR A 20 2.44 10.15 7.72
CA THR A 20 3.08 8.83 7.56
C THR A 20 2.52 7.80 8.53
N ILE A 21 2.34 8.17 9.80
CA ILE A 21 1.76 7.29 10.82
C ILE A 21 0.33 6.89 10.43
N ILE A 22 -0.49 7.86 9.99
CA ILE A 22 -1.86 7.60 9.55
C ILE A 22 -1.87 6.65 8.36
N LEU A 23 -1.04 6.90 7.34
CA LEU A 23 -0.95 6.06 6.15
C LEU A 23 -0.50 4.64 6.49
N VAL A 24 0.51 4.48 7.34
CA VAL A 24 0.99 3.16 7.78
C VAL A 24 -0.09 2.43 8.54
N ALA A 25 -0.71 3.07 9.54
CA ALA A 25 -1.77 2.45 10.34
C ALA A 25 -2.95 2.00 9.46
N ALA A 26 -3.44 2.89 8.59
CA ALA A 26 -4.54 2.57 7.69
C ALA A 26 -4.17 1.45 6.70
N SER A 27 -2.97 1.50 6.11
CA SER A 27 -2.50 0.48 5.17
C SER A 27 -2.32 -0.88 5.83
N MET A 28 -1.83 -0.93 7.07
CA MET A 28 -1.69 -2.17 7.83
C MET A 28 -3.06 -2.78 8.14
N VAL A 29 -4.04 -1.97 8.57
CA VAL A 29 -5.40 -2.46 8.86
C VAL A 29 -6.06 -3.02 7.60
N CYS A 30 -6.07 -2.25 6.51
CA CYS A 30 -6.65 -2.67 5.23
C CYS A 30 -5.92 -3.89 4.65
N GLY A 31 -4.58 -3.85 4.63
CA GLY A 31 -3.75 -4.94 4.13
C GLY A 31 -3.96 -6.23 4.91
N ASN A 32 -4.04 -6.17 6.24
CA ASN A 32 -4.27 -7.34 7.07
C ASN A 32 -5.69 -7.90 6.90
N ALA A 33 -6.70 -7.02 6.79
CA ALA A 33 -8.07 -7.43 6.51
C ALA A 33 -8.19 -8.20 5.18
N MET A 34 -7.40 -7.83 4.16
CA MET A 34 -7.32 -8.58 2.90
C MET A 34 -6.43 -9.82 2.99
N ALA A 35 -5.34 -9.77 3.74
CA ALA A 35 -4.38 -10.86 3.85
C ALA A 35 -4.99 -12.13 4.44
N VAL A 36 -5.88 -11.99 5.45
CA VAL A 36 -6.49 -13.14 6.12
C VAL A 36 -7.36 -13.99 5.16
N PRO A 37 -8.36 -13.44 4.43
CA PRO A 37 -9.11 -14.20 3.43
C PRO A 37 -8.23 -14.81 2.33
N VAL A 38 -7.24 -14.05 1.84
CA VAL A 38 -6.33 -14.53 0.78
C VAL A 38 -5.49 -15.71 1.27
N ALA A 39 -4.98 -15.63 2.51
CA ALA A 39 -4.22 -16.72 3.12
C ALA A 39 -5.09 -17.98 3.25
N LEU A 40 -6.31 -17.84 3.77
CA LEU A 40 -7.25 -18.96 3.89
C LEU A 40 -7.60 -19.57 2.52
N ALA A 41 -7.87 -18.74 1.52
CA ALA A 41 -8.13 -19.19 0.15
C ALA A 41 -6.93 -19.95 -0.45
N ARG A 42 -5.70 -19.54 -0.12
CA ARG A 42 -4.47 -20.17 -0.63
C ARG A 42 -4.25 -21.59 -0.08
N VAL A 43 -4.64 -21.87 1.16
CA VAL A 43 -4.52 -23.22 1.77
C VAL A 43 -5.71 -24.12 1.42
N SER A 44 -6.76 -23.58 0.80
CA SER A 44 -7.95 -24.34 0.45
C SER A 44 -7.63 -25.49 -0.53
N PRO A 45 -8.24 -26.68 -0.38
CA PRO A 45 -8.15 -27.75 -1.36
C PRO A 45 -8.86 -27.42 -2.68
N ARG A 46 -9.74 -26.42 -2.68
CA ARG A 46 -10.53 -26.00 -3.84
C ARG A 46 -9.67 -25.17 -4.80
N TRP A 47 -9.40 -25.71 -5.99
CA TRP A 47 -8.55 -25.08 -7.00
C TRP A 47 -9.00 -23.65 -7.38
N TRP A 48 -10.31 -23.42 -7.47
CA TRP A 48 -10.92 -22.14 -7.82
C TRP A 48 -10.77 -21.06 -6.73
N LEU A 49 -10.48 -21.43 -5.47
CA LEU A 49 -10.09 -20.48 -4.42
C LEU A 49 -8.56 -20.30 -4.38
N LYS A 50 -7.84 -21.40 -4.53
CA LYS A 50 -6.37 -21.45 -4.46
C LYS A 50 -5.68 -20.72 -5.60
N ALA A 51 -6.22 -20.80 -6.82
CA ALA A 51 -5.66 -20.20 -8.03
C ALA A 51 -5.71 -18.66 -8.02
N PRO A 52 -6.86 -17.99 -7.79
CA PRO A 52 -6.90 -16.54 -7.71
C PRO A 52 -6.09 -16.00 -6.52
N ALA A 53 -6.09 -16.68 -5.36
CA ALA A 53 -5.25 -16.30 -4.23
C ALA A 53 -3.75 -16.38 -4.59
N PHE A 54 -3.33 -17.41 -5.33
CA PHE A 54 -1.96 -17.51 -5.83
C PHE A 54 -1.59 -16.37 -6.77
N LEU A 55 -2.46 -16.08 -7.75
CA LEU A 55 -2.23 -15.01 -8.71
C LEU A 55 -2.10 -13.66 -8.01
N PHE A 56 -2.99 -13.36 -7.07
CA PHE A 56 -2.90 -12.16 -6.25
C PHE A 56 -1.58 -12.08 -5.49
N ILE A 57 -1.17 -13.14 -4.79
CA ILE A 57 0.10 -13.19 -4.05
C ILE A 57 1.28 -12.98 -5.01
N LEU A 58 1.25 -13.62 -6.19
CA LEU A 58 2.30 -13.51 -7.20
C LEU A 58 2.39 -12.08 -7.75
N CYS A 59 1.27 -11.42 -8.06
CA CYS A 59 1.27 -10.04 -8.53
C CYS A 59 1.79 -9.10 -7.44
N ILE A 60 1.28 -9.20 -6.22
CA ILE A 60 1.62 -8.26 -5.14
C ILE A 60 3.05 -8.44 -4.63
N ARG A 61 3.54 -9.69 -4.50
CA ARG A 61 4.91 -9.97 -4.01
C ARG A 61 5.94 -10.10 -5.11
N GLY A 62 5.52 -10.38 -6.34
CA GLY A 62 6.40 -10.57 -7.50
C GLY A 62 6.61 -9.31 -8.34
N THR A 63 5.86 -8.23 -8.08
CA THR A 63 6.09 -6.92 -8.73
C THR A 63 6.62 -5.89 -7.72
N PRO A 64 7.55 -5.01 -8.12
CA PRO A 64 8.03 -3.94 -7.24
C PRO A 64 6.90 -2.99 -6.82
N LEU A 65 6.86 -2.59 -5.54
CA LEU A 65 5.82 -1.68 -5.01
C LEU A 65 5.75 -0.36 -5.79
N ILE A 66 6.90 0.19 -6.19
CA ILE A 66 6.96 1.41 -7.00
C ILE A 66 6.20 1.26 -8.32
N VAL A 67 6.26 0.09 -8.97
CA VAL A 67 5.54 -0.19 -10.22
C VAL A 67 4.04 -0.26 -9.95
N GLN A 68 3.62 -0.89 -8.85
CA GLN A 68 2.21 -0.94 -8.46
C GLN A 68 1.66 0.48 -8.20
N MET A 69 2.39 1.29 -7.42
CA MET A 69 1.99 2.67 -7.15
C MET A 69 1.96 3.51 -8.43
N PHE A 70 2.96 3.35 -9.31
CA PHE A 70 3.00 4.04 -10.59
C PHE A 70 1.80 3.66 -11.47
N MET A 71 1.47 2.38 -11.57
CA MET A 71 0.34 1.90 -12.36
C MET A 71 -1.00 2.39 -11.82
N ILE A 72 -1.18 2.42 -10.50
CA ILE A 72 -2.41 2.91 -9.87
C ILE A 72 -2.52 4.43 -10.03
N TYR A 73 -1.45 5.18 -9.77
CA TYR A 73 -1.48 6.63 -9.76
C TYR A 73 -1.48 7.23 -11.17
N TYR A 74 -0.63 6.73 -12.07
CA TYR A 74 -0.51 7.25 -13.44
C TYR A 74 -1.26 6.39 -14.46
N GLY A 75 -1.27 5.06 -14.32
CA GLY A 75 -1.87 4.15 -15.30
C GLY A 75 -3.41 4.20 -15.31
N LEU A 76 -4.07 4.22 -14.15
CA LEU A 76 -5.53 4.35 -14.09
C LEU A 76 -6.03 5.72 -14.59
N ALA A 77 -5.23 6.77 -14.42
CA ALA A 77 -5.56 8.12 -14.85
C ALA A 77 -5.43 8.34 -16.38
N GLN A 78 -4.95 7.34 -17.13
CA GLN A 78 -4.78 7.40 -18.59
C GLN A 78 -5.93 6.77 -19.39
N PHE A 79 -6.89 6.12 -18.74
CA PHE A 79 -8.10 5.64 -19.42
C PHE A 79 -9.08 6.82 -19.63
N PRO A 80 -9.63 6.99 -20.84
CA PRO A 80 -10.55 8.08 -21.16
C PRO A 80 -11.88 8.00 -20.39
#